data_AF-A0A1G7JV07-F1
#
_entry.id   AF-A0A1G7JV07-F1
#
_cell.length_a   1.000
_cell.length_b   1.000
_cell.length_c   1.000
_cell.angle_alpha   90.00
_cell.angle_beta   90.00
_cell.angle_gamma   90.00
#
_symmetry.space_group_name_H-M   'P 1'
#
loop_
_entity.id
_entity.type
_entity.pdbx_description
1 polymer ?
#
loop_
_entity_poly.entity_id
_entity_poly.type
_entity_poly.pdbx_seq_one_letter_code
_entity_poly.pdbx_strand_id
1 'polypeptide(L)' 'MQKGLGQMAQSIETMRRQLYYVADLKGRTSAEVLALSQQLDKLLAKYERLKLALRA' A
#
# COMPACT_ATOMS: atom_id res chain seq x y z
N MET A 1 5.21 -20.10 -0.15
CA MET A 1 4.19 -19.03 -0.32
C MET A 1 4.26 -17.91 0.74
N GLN A 2 4.68 -18.14 2.00
CA GLN A 2 4.82 -17.08 3.03
C GLN A 2 5.76 -15.92 2.67
N LYS A 3 6.85 -16.15 1.92
CA LYS A 3 7.82 -15.09 1.55
C LYS A 3 7.19 -13.97 0.70
N GLY A 4 6.23 -14.29 -0.16
CA GLY A 4 5.58 -13.30 -1.03
C GLY A 4 4.64 -12.35 -0.28
N LEU A 5 3.89 -12.86 0.71
CA LEU A 5 3.07 -12.01 1.59
C LEU A 5 3.94 -11.07 2.43
N GLY A 6 5.06 -11.56 2.97
CA GLY A 6 5.99 -10.72 3.74
C GLY A 6 6.55 -9.57 2.92
N GLN A 7 7.01 -9.84 1.69
CA GLN A 7 7.49 -8.80 0.77
C GLN A 7 6.40 -7.79 0.40
N MET A 8 5.17 -8.26 0.23
CA MET A 8 4.04 -7.40 -0.08
C MET A 8 3.65 -6.51 1.11
N ALA A 9 3.68 -7.04 2.33
CA ALA A 9 3.48 -6.26 3.55
C ALA A 9 4.56 -5.17 3.71
N GLN A 10 5.82 -5.51 3.46
CA GLN A 10 6.91 -4.53 3.47
C GLN A 10 6.72 -3.45 2.40
N SER A 11 6.29 -3.83 1.19
CA SER A 11 6.00 -2.88 0.11
C SER A 11 4.85 -1.92 0.48
N ILE A 12 3.80 -2.43 1.13
CA ILE A 12 2.69 -1.63 1.66
C ILE A 12 3.20 -0.61 2.68
N GLU A 13 4.07 -1.04 3.58
CA GLU A 13 4.63 -0.16 4.61
C GLU A 13 5.51 0.94 4.00
N THR A 14 6.38 0.60 3.05
CA THR A 14 7.19 1.58 2.31
C THR A 14 6.29 2.61 1.60
N MET A 15 5.25 2.15 0.91
CA MET A 15 4.34 3.03 0.19
C MET A 15 3.51 3.92 1.13
N ARG A 16 3.13 3.42 2.32
CA ARG A 16 2.52 4.25 3.38
C ARG A 16 3.45 5.37 3.83
N ARG A 17 4.71 5.06 4.11
CA ARG A 17 5.70 6.07 4.52
C ARG A 17 5.90 7.12 3.43
N GLN A 18 5.98 6.69 2.16
CA GLN A 18 6.06 7.60 1.02
C GLN A 18 4.82 8.48 0.89
N LEU A 19 3.62 7.91 1.03
CA LEU A 19 2.36 8.66 0.99
C LEU A 19 2.34 9.77 2.05
N TYR A 20 2.68 9.45 3.29
CA TYR A 20 2.72 10.44 4.37
C TYR A 20 3.76 11.52 4.12
N TYR A 21 4.96 11.12 3.71
CA TYR A 21 6.02 12.08 3.37
C TYR A 21 5.59 13.05 2.26
N VAL A 22 4.98 12.55 1.19
CA VAL A 22 4.51 13.40 0.08
C VAL A 22 3.31 14.24 0.50
N ALA A 23 2.43 13.72 1.36
CA ALA A 23 1.30 14.48 1.91
C ALA A 23 1.74 15.64 2.79
N ASP A 24 2.80 15.47 3.57
CA ASP A 24 3.39 16.53 4.39
C ASP A 24 4.07 17.60 3.52
N LEU A 25 4.71 17.20 2.41
CA LEU A 25 5.38 18.15 1.51
C LEU A 25 4.44 18.89 0.55
N LYS A 26 3.46 18.20 -0.02
CA LYS A 26 2.65 18.70 -1.15
C LYS A 26 1.19 18.94 -0.78
N GLY A 27 0.78 18.56 0.43
CA GLY A 27 -0.60 18.62 0.88
C GLY A 27 -1.39 17.38 0.46
N ARG A 28 -2.37 17.04 1.30
CA ARG A 28 -3.18 15.81 1.22
C ARG A 28 -4.03 15.69 -0.04
N THR A 29 -4.36 16.81 -0.67
CA THR A 29 -5.20 16.88 -1.87
C THR A 29 -4.40 17.01 -3.17
N SER A 30 -3.07 16.99 -3.11
CA SER A 30 -2.25 17.03 -4.31
C SER A 30 -2.48 15.79 -5.17
N ALA A 31 -2.44 15.96 -6.50
CA ALA A 31 -2.67 14.87 -7.45
C ALA A 31 -1.76 13.65 -7.20
N GLU A 32 -0.53 13.90 -6.75
CA GLU A 32 0.46 12.86 -6.45
C GLU A 32 0.10 12.05 -5.19
N VAL A 33 -0.40 12.71 -4.14
CA VAL A 33 -0.89 12.03 -2.94
C VAL A 33 -2.12 11.19 -3.27
N LEU A 34 -3.04 11.73 -4.07
CA LEU A 34 -4.22 10.99 -4.52
C LEU A 34 -3.83 9.76 -5.36
N ALA A 35 -2.86 9.91 -6.27
CA ALA A 35 -2.36 8.79 -7.07
C ALA A 35 -1.67 7.72 -6.20
N LEU A 36 -0.82 8.12 -5.26
CA LEU A 36 -0.17 7.21 -4.32
C LEU A 36 -1.19 6.50 -3.43
N SER A 37 -2.22 7.21 -2.95
CA SER A 37 -3.31 6.62 -2.17
C SER A 37 -4.04 5.53 -2.95
N GLN A 38 -4.39 5.80 -4.22
CA GLN A 38 -5.07 4.81 -5.07
C GLN A 38 -4.19 3.58 -5.35
N GLN A 39 -2.88 3.76 -5.51
CA GLN A 39 -1.95 2.64 -5.68
C GLN A 39 -1.85 1.80 -4.40
N LEU A 40 -1.78 2.45 -3.24
CA LEU A 40 -1.74 1.80 -1.95
C LEU A 40 -3.03 0.99 -1.69
N ASP A 41 -4.20 1.55 -2.02
CA ASP A 41 -5.48 0.85 -1.87
C ASP A 41 -5.57 -0.41 -2.73
N LYS A 42 -5.10 -0.35 -3.99
CA LYS A 42 -5.02 -1.53 -4.87
C LYS A 42 -4.11 -2.60 -4.29
N LEU A 43 -2.97 -2.20 -3.72
CA LEU A 43 -2.01 -3.13 -3.12
C LEU A 43 -2.59 -3.79 -1.86
N LEU A 44 -3.22 -3.01 -0.98
CA LEU A 44 -3.92 -3.50 0.20
C LEU A 44 -5.02 -4.50 -0.15
N ALA A 45 -5.86 -4.18 -1.15
CA ALA A 45 -6.92 -5.07 -1.60
C ALA A 45 -6.37 -6.42 -2.11
N LYS A 46 -5.27 -6.39 -2.87
CA LYS A 46 -4.61 -7.62 -3.35
C LYS A 46 -4.00 -8.41 -2.19
N TYR A 47 -3.40 -7.74 -1.20
CA TYR A 47 -2.81 -8.38 -0.02
C TYR A 47 -3.86 -9.09 0.82
N GLU A 48 -5.01 -8.44 1.08
CA GLU A 48 -6.10 -9.05 1.84
C GLU A 48 -6.73 -10.24 1.11
N ARG A 49 -6.91 -10.16 -0.22
CA ARG A 49 -7.36 -11.32 -1.02
C ARG A 49 -6.41 -12.51 -0.88
N LEU A 50 -5.11 -12.27 -0.95
CA LEU A 50 -4.10 -13.33 -0.79
C LEU A 50 -4.08 -13.91 0.62
N LYS A 51 -4.25 -13.09 1.65
CA LYS A 51 -4.38 -13.56 3.04
C LYS A 51 -5.59 -14.45 3.25
N LEU A 52 -6.73 -14.07 2.67
CA LEU A 52 -7.96 -14.87 2.76
C LEU A 52 -7.78 -16.21 2.04
N ALA A 53 -7.21 -16.21 0.84
CA ALA A 53 -6.96 -17.43 0.06
C ALA A 53 -6.00 -18.42 0.75
N LEU A 54 -5.09 -17.94 1.61
CA LEU A 54 -4.17 -18.78 2.37
C LEU A 54 -4.74 -19.27 3.72
N ARG A 55 -5.91 -18.77 4.12
CA ARG A 55 -6.64 -19.20 5.32
C ARG A 55 -7.79 -20.16 5.00
N ALA A 56 -8.27 -20.16 3.75
CA ALA A 56 -9.24 -21.12 3.22
C ALA A 56 -8.56 -22.45 2.89
#